data_AF-A0A0E3ZK80-F1
#
_entry.id   AF-A0A0E3ZK80-F1
#
_cell.length_a   1.000
_cell.length_b   1.000
_cell.length_c   1.000
_cell.angle_alpha   90.00
_cell.angle_beta   90.00
_cell.angle_gamma   90.00
#
_symmetry.space_group_name_H-M   'P 1'
#
loop_
_entity.id
_entity.type
_entity.pdbx_description
1 polymer ?
#
loop_
_entity_poly.entity_id
_entity_poly.type
_entity_poly.pdbx_seq_one_letter_code
_entity_poly.pdbx_strand_id
1 'polypeptide(L)'
;MPTWQKYFVQIAMLSCSLTGTAYLLGHEFHIQRAIFGAHSVLAWHGIAAILATIALGSALPFHLKAGLKSKRKLWSGLSQLAFLTILLVSGALLYYGPAEIRDGVIATHWMIGIAFLAIFLLHGVYSKKAY
;
A
#
# COMPACT_ATOMS: atom_id res chain seq x y z
N MET A 1 8.63 6.61 17.12
CA MET A 1 8.06 5.25 17.01
C MET A 1 9.11 4.25 17.42
N PRO A 2 8.76 3.25 18.25
CA PRO A 2 9.65 2.15 18.60
C PRO A 2 10.19 1.43 17.36
N THR A 3 11.41 0.90 17.46
CA THR A 3 12.10 0.28 16.33
C THR A 3 11.35 -0.94 15.77
N TRP A 4 10.75 -1.77 16.63
CA TRP A 4 9.97 -2.93 16.19
C TRP A 4 8.75 -2.51 15.35
N GLN A 5 8.03 -1.46 15.77
CA GLN A 5 6.85 -0.97 15.09
C GLN A 5 7.22 -0.36 13.73
N LYS A 6 8.38 0.32 13.66
CA LYS A 6 8.94 0.80 12.40
C LYS A 6 9.16 -0.33 11.40
N TYR A 7 9.83 -1.40 11.81
CA TYR A 7 10.09 -2.53 10.94
C TYR A 7 8.81 -3.26 10.56
N PHE A 8 7.88 -3.44 11.50
CA PHE A 8 6.57 -4.02 11.20
C PHE A 8 5.83 -3.24 10.11
N VAL A 9 5.75 -1.91 10.23
CA VAL A 9 5.13 -1.05 9.19
C VAL A 9 5.85 -1.17 7.86
N GLN A 10 7.19 -1.11 7.85
CA GLN A 10 7.96 -1.19 6.62
C GLN A 10 7.79 -2.54 5.91
N ILE A 11 7.91 -3.64 6.65
CA ILE A 11 7.79 -4.99 6.09
C ILE A 11 6.37 -5.22 5.59
N ALA A 12 5.34 -4.87 6.37
CA ALA A 12 3.96 -5.08 5.95
C ALA A 12 3.60 -4.30 4.68
N MET A 13 3.95 -3.02 4.61
CA MET A 13 3.70 -2.18 3.43
C MET A 13 4.48 -2.65 2.20
N LEU A 14 5.76 -3.03 2.37
CA LEU A 14 6.58 -3.55 1.28
C LEU A 14 6.08 -4.90 0.78
N SER A 15 5.76 -5.84 1.67
CA SER A 15 5.22 -7.15 1.28
C SER A 15 3.91 -7.01 0.51
N CYS A 16 3.00 -6.13 0.96
CA CYS A 16 1.74 -5.84 0.27
C CYS A 16 2.00 -5.26 -1.13
N SER A 17 2.90 -4.28 -1.22
CA SER A 17 3.22 -3.63 -2.50
C SER A 17 3.93 -4.56 -3.48
N LEU A 18 4.86 -5.40 -3.01
CA LEU A 18 5.61 -6.34 -3.85
C LEU A 18 4.71 -7.47 -4.37
N THR A 19 3.87 -8.04 -3.52
CA THR A 19 2.91 -9.07 -3.95
C THR A 19 1.84 -8.50 -4.89
N GLY A 20 1.36 -7.28 -4.66
CA GLY A 20 0.44 -6.59 -5.56
C GLY A 20 1.07 -6.27 -6.92
N THR A 21 2.33 -5.80 -6.91
CA THR A 21 3.09 -5.55 -8.16
C THR A 21 3.34 -6.85 -8.92
N ALA A 22 3.71 -7.93 -8.22
CA ALA A 22 3.86 -9.25 -8.85
C ALA A 22 2.54 -9.68 -9.50
N TYR A 23 1.42 -9.59 -8.78
CA TYR A 23 0.11 -9.95 -9.35
C TYR A 23 -0.26 -9.09 -10.55
N LEU A 24 -0.03 -7.77 -10.49
CA LEU A 24 -0.25 -6.83 -11.58
C LEU A 24 0.50 -7.24 -12.86
N LEU A 25 1.78 -7.58 -12.74
CA LEU A 25 2.61 -7.99 -13.89
C LEU A 25 2.02 -9.22 -14.58
N GLY A 26 1.56 -10.22 -13.83
CA GLY A 26 1.03 -11.45 -14.40
C GLY A 26 -0.43 -11.38 -14.84
N HIS A 27 -1.28 -10.68 -14.08
CA HIS A 27 -2.72 -10.61 -14.33
C HIS A 27 -3.07 -9.59 -15.42
N GLU A 28 -2.59 -8.35 -15.26
CA GLU A 28 -2.96 -7.22 -16.13
C GLU A 28 -2.02 -7.12 -17.33
N PHE A 29 -0.70 -7.20 -17.10
CA PHE A 29 0.29 -7.07 -18.18
C PHE A 29 0.68 -8.40 -18.82
N HIS A 30 0.14 -9.52 -18.34
CA HIS A 30 0.36 -10.88 -18.85
C HIS A 30 1.84 -11.34 -18.87
N ILE A 31 2.72 -10.69 -18.10
CA ILE A 31 4.14 -11.05 -17.95
C ILE A 31 4.24 -12.27 -17.04
N GLN A 32 4.79 -13.38 -17.55
CA GLN A 32 4.88 -14.65 -16.80
C GLN A 32 3.56 -15.04 -16.11
N ARG A 33 2.44 -14.93 -16.82
CA ARG A 33 1.06 -15.11 -16.32
C ARG A 33 0.87 -16.35 -15.44
N ALA A 34 1.49 -17.48 -15.79
CA ALA A 34 1.37 -18.73 -15.03
C ALA A 34 1.95 -18.65 -13.60
N ILE A 35 2.95 -17.79 -13.38
CA ILE A 35 3.63 -17.62 -12.09
C ILE A 35 3.03 -16.44 -11.36
N PHE A 36 3.04 -15.26 -12.00
CA PHE A 36 2.66 -14.01 -11.35
C PHE A 36 1.16 -13.76 -11.31
N GLY A 37 0.41 -14.27 -12.29
CA GLY A 37 -1.06 -14.18 -12.32
C GLY A 37 -1.75 -15.30 -11.53
N ALA A 38 -0.99 -16.15 -10.85
CA ALA A 38 -1.54 -17.27 -10.09
C ALA A 38 -2.35 -16.77 -8.87
N HIS A 39 -3.42 -17.50 -8.55
CA HIS A 39 -4.27 -17.20 -7.40
C HIS A 39 -3.48 -17.16 -6.07
N SER A 40 -2.42 -17.96 -5.94
CA SER A 40 -1.55 -17.94 -4.76
C SER A 40 -0.89 -16.58 -4.52
N VAL A 41 -0.50 -15.85 -5.57
CA VAL A 41 0.09 -14.51 -5.46
C VAL A 41 -0.97 -13.51 -4.97
N LEU A 42 -2.20 -13.60 -5.51
CA LEU A 42 -3.32 -12.79 -5.05
C LEU A 42 -3.67 -13.07 -3.58
N ALA A 43 -3.67 -14.35 -3.17
CA ALA A 43 -3.94 -14.74 -1.78
C ALA A 43 -2.88 -14.17 -0.82
N TRP A 44 -1.59 -14.24 -1.19
CA TRP A 44 -0.51 -13.62 -0.43
C TRP A 44 -0.63 -12.10 -0.37
N HIS A 45 -1.07 -11.45 -1.45
CA HIS A 45 -1.36 -10.04 -1.45
C HIS A 45 -2.47 -9.68 -0.46
N GLY A 46 -3.58 -10.43 -0.43
CA GLY A 46 -4.65 -10.25 0.54
C GLY A 46 -4.18 -10.38 2.00
N ILE A 47 -3.38 -11.40 2.32
CA ILE A 47 -2.79 -11.57 3.66
C ILE A 47 -1.88 -10.38 4.01
N ALA A 48 -1.02 -9.97 3.08
CA ALA A 48 -0.13 -8.83 3.28
C ALA A 48 -0.90 -7.51 3.43
N ALA A 49 -2.02 -7.33 2.73
CA ALA A 49 -2.90 -6.17 2.86
C ALA A 49 -3.55 -6.09 4.24
N ILE A 50 -3.97 -7.22 4.82
CA ILE A 50 -4.47 -7.27 6.21
C ILE A 50 -3.38 -6.80 7.19
N LEU A 51 -2.16 -7.34 7.06
CA LEU A 51 -1.03 -6.93 7.90
C LEU A 51 -0.68 -5.45 7.73
N ALA A 52 -0.71 -4.93 6.50
CA ALA A 52 -0.49 -3.52 6.19
C ALA A 52 -1.56 -2.61 6.82
N THR A 53 -2.82 -3.08 6.86
CA THR A 53 -3.93 -2.36 7.50
C THR A 53 -3.75 -2.28 9.02
N ILE A 54 -3.37 -3.39 9.65
CA ILE A 54 -3.03 -3.43 11.08
C ILE A 54 -1.85 -2.49 11.37
N ALA A 55 -0.82 -2.52 10.53
CA ALA A 55 0.34 -1.64 10.65
C ALA A 55 -0.04 -0.15 10.54
N LEU A 56 -0.89 0.22 9.58
CA LEU A 56 -1.42 1.57 9.44
C LEU A 56 -2.15 1.99 10.71
N GLY A 57 -3.08 1.17 11.20
CA GLY A 57 -3.84 1.44 12.42
C GLY A 57 -2.94 1.64 13.65
N SER A 58 -1.87 0.84 13.76
CA SER A 58 -0.92 0.97 14.87
C SER A 58 -0.14 2.30 14.83
N ALA A 59 0.20 2.79 13.65
CA ALA A 59 1.06 3.96 13.47
C ALA A 59 0.28 5.28 13.52
N LEU A 60 -0.98 5.28 13.06
CA LEU A 60 -1.78 6.48 12.80
C LEU A 60 -1.88 7.44 14.00
N PRO A 61 -2.23 7.01 15.24
CA PRO A 61 -2.45 7.93 16.36
C PRO A 61 -1.19 8.71 16.74
N PHE A 62 -0.02 8.09 16.61
CA PHE A 62 1.25 8.66 17.03
C PHE A 62 1.93 9.43 15.88
N HIS A 63 1.96 8.85 14.68
CA HIS A 63 2.61 9.45 13.53
C HIS A 63 1.87 10.67 13.00
N LEU A 64 0.54 10.62 12.92
CA LEU A 64 -0.25 11.74 12.44
C LEU A 64 -0.17 12.92 13.40
N LYS A 65 -0.33 12.67 14.71
CA LYS A 65 -0.21 13.72 15.74
C LYS A 65 1.18 14.38 15.71
N ALA A 66 2.24 13.59 15.59
CA ALA A 66 3.61 14.11 15.48
C ALA A 66 3.84 14.92 14.18
N GLY A 67 3.30 14.45 13.05
CA GLY A 67 3.37 15.14 11.76
C GLY A 67 2.62 16.47 11.75
N LEU A 68 1.42 16.52 12.34
CA LEU A 68 0.62 17.74 12.46
C LEU A 68 1.30 18.79 13.36
N LYS A 69 1.92 18.35 14.45
CA LYS A 69 2.66 19.24 15.37
C LYS A 69 3.94 19.79 14.75
N SER A 70 4.73 18.92 14.11
CA SER A 70 6.05 19.32 13.57
C SER A 70 5.99 19.93 12.18
N LYS A 71 4.89 19.73 11.43
CA LYS A 71 4.70 20.06 10.00
C LYS A 71 5.73 19.44 9.04
N ARG A 72 6.79 18.82 9.55
CA ARG A 72 7.82 18.12 8.78
C ARG A 72 7.20 16.92 8.07
N LYS A 73 7.38 16.85 6.75
CA LYS A 73 6.85 15.77 5.87
C LYS A 73 5.33 15.58 5.92
N LEU A 74 4.58 16.58 6.39
CA LEU A 74 3.14 16.47 6.57
C LEU A 74 2.44 16.09 5.26
N TRP A 75 2.76 16.76 4.17
CA TRP A 75 2.16 16.50 2.85
C TRP A 75 2.39 15.07 2.36
N SER A 76 3.64 14.59 2.43
CA SER A 76 3.95 13.20 2.06
C SER A 76 3.30 12.17 3.00
N GLY A 77 3.06 12.52 4.27
CA GLY A 77 2.33 11.64 5.20
C GLY A 77 0.82 11.61 4.90
N LEU A 78 0.23 12.77 4.61
CA LEU A 78 -1.20 12.88 4.25
C LEU A 78 -1.48 12.22 2.90
N SER A 79 -0.58 12.34 1.93
CA SER A 79 -0.73 11.64 0.64
C SER A 79 -0.70 10.12 0.82
N GLN A 80 0.17 9.61 1.69
CA GLN A 80 0.24 8.18 2.02
C GLN A 80 -1.05 7.70 2.67
N LEU A 81 -1.61 8.47 3.61
CA LEU A 81 -2.91 8.16 4.21
C LEU A 81 -4.02 8.14 3.17
N ALA A 82 -4.10 9.16 2.30
CA ALA A 82 -5.10 9.23 1.23
C ALA A 82 -5.01 8.03 0.27
N PHE A 83 -3.80 7.69 -0.17
CA PHE A 83 -3.58 6.53 -1.04
C PHE A 83 -3.99 5.22 -0.37
N LEU A 84 -3.61 5.01 0.89
CA LEU A 84 -4.02 3.80 1.63
C LEU A 84 -5.53 3.71 1.79
N THR A 85 -6.22 4.83 2.03
CA THR A 85 -7.69 4.86 2.05
C THR A 85 -8.27 4.46 0.70
N ILE A 86 -7.76 5.01 -0.41
CA ILE A 86 -8.20 4.66 -1.75
C ILE A 86 -7.94 3.17 -2.04
N LEU A 87 -6.77 2.64 -1.65
CA LEU A 87 -6.42 1.23 -1.85
C LEU A 87 -7.31 0.28 -1.05
N LEU A 88 -7.65 0.63 0.20
CA LEU A 88 -8.59 -0.15 1.00
C LEU A 88 -9.99 -0.16 0.39
N VAL A 89 -10.50 1.00 0.00
CA VAL A 89 -11.83 1.13 -0.60
C VAL A 89 -11.88 0.39 -1.95
N SER A 90 -10.91 0.62 -2.82
CA SER A 90 -10.85 -0.07 -4.12
C SER A 90 -10.63 -1.58 -3.96
N GLY A 91 -9.81 -2.03 -3.01
CA GLY A 91 -9.67 -3.46 -2.70
C GLY A 91 -10.97 -4.10 -2.24
N ALA A 92 -11.74 -3.42 -1.40
CA ALA A 92 -13.08 -3.86 -1.01
C ALA A 92 -14.04 -3.89 -2.20
N LEU A 93 -14.01 -2.88 -3.08
CA LEU A 93 -14.83 -2.85 -4.30
C LEU A 93 -14.43 -3.93 -5.32
N LEU A 94 -13.17 -4.35 -5.38
CA LEU A 94 -12.76 -5.48 -6.24
C LEU A 94 -13.35 -6.80 -5.78
N TYR A 95 -13.66 -6.93 -4.48
CA TYR A 95 -14.22 -8.15 -3.91
C TYR A 95 -15.75 -8.10 -3.80
N TYR A 96 -16.32 -6.95 -3.41
CA TYR A 96 -17.74 -6.80 -3.10
C TYR A 96 -18.48 -5.84 -4.05
N GLY A 97 -17.78 -5.15 -4.94
CA GLY A 97 -18.36 -4.17 -5.85
C GLY A 97 -19.05 -4.80 -7.05
N PRO A 98 -19.92 -4.03 -7.73
CA PRO A 98 -20.65 -4.50 -8.89
C PRO A 98 -19.73 -4.62 -10.13
N ALA A 99 -20.10 -5.48 -11.08
CA ALA A 99 -19.24 -5.82 -12.23
C ALA A 99 -18.98 -4.62 -13.17
N GLU A 100 -19.94 -3.70 -13.26
CA GLU A 100 -19.96 -2.55 -14.16
C GLU A 100 -18.84 -1.54 -13.87
N ILE A 101 -18.38 -1.47 -12.62
CA ILE A 101 -17.29 -0.57 -12.22
C ILE A 101 -15.93 -1.28 -12.15
N ARG A 102 -15.91 -2.60 -12.30
CA ARG A 102 -14.77 -3.44 -11.91
C ARG A 102 -13.48 -3.04 -12.63
N ASP A 103 -13.53 -2.78 -13.93
CA ASP A 103 -12.35 -2.40 -14.72
C ASP A 103 -11.77 -1.05 -14.28
N GLY A 104 -12.65 -0.08 -13.99
CA GLY A 104 -12.24 1.22 -13.43
C GLY A 104 -11.63 1.08 -12.04
N VAL A 105 -12.16 0.18 -11.21
CA VAL A 105 -11.61 -0.11 -9.88
C VAL A 105 -10.24 -0.81 -10.01
N ILE A 106 -10.07 -1.77 -10.92
CA ILE A 106 -8.78 -2.42 -11.19
C ILE A 106 -7.74 -1.37 -11.55
N ALA A 107 -8.04 -0.53 -12.54
CA ALA A 107 -7.17 0.53 -13.01
C ALA A 107 -6.76 1.47 -11.87
N THR A 108 -7.75 1.94 -11.10
CA THR A 108 -7.52 2.82 -9.95
C THR A 108 -6.64 2.15 -8.89
N HIS A 109 -6.93 0.91 -8.55
CA HIS A 109 -6.24 0.19 -7.49
C HIS A 109 -4.75 0.04 -7.79
N TRP A 110 -4.40 -0.43 -8.99
CA TRP A 110 -2.99 -0.64 -9.32
C TRP A 110 -2.24 0.67 -9.54
N MET A 111 -2.84 1.68 -10.20
CA MET A 111 -2.18 2.97 -10.43
C MET A 111 -1.85 3.66 -9.10
N ILE A 112 -2.82 3.71 -8.18
CA ILE A 112 -2.61 4.26 -6.84
C ILE A 112 -1.64 3.39 -6.04
N GLY A 113 -1.64 2.07 -6.22
CA GLY A 113 -0.71 1.16 -5.58
C GLY A 113 0.75 1.44 -5.96
N ILE A 114 1.03 1.66 -7.24
CA ILE A 114 2.37 2.03 -7.73
C ILE A 114 2.78 3.42 -7.22
N ALA A 115 1.87 4.41 -7.30
CA ALA A 115 2.14 5.75 -6.78
C ALA A 115 2.40 5.73 -5.27
N PHE A 116 1.64 4.95 -4.51
CA PHE A 116 1.84 4.72 -3.08
C PHE A 116 3.22 4.16 -2.80
N LEU A 117 3.62 3.07 -3.47
CA LEU A 117 4.92 2.43 -3.28
C LEU A 117 6.07 3.41 -3.51
N ALA A 118 6.03 4.16 -4.62
CA ALA A 118 7.06 5.14 -4.94
C ALA A 118 7.20 6.22 -3.84
N ILE A 119 6.09 6.82 -3.41
CA ILE A 119 6.11 7.83 -2.35
C ILE A 119 6.48 7.21 -0.99
N PHE A 120 6.08 5.97 -0.72
CA PHE A 120 6.37 5.27 0.53
C PHE A 120 7.88 5.07 0.69
N LEU A 121 8.56 4.63 -0.37
CA LEU A 121 10.01 4.48 -0.40
C LEU A 121 10.72 5.81 -0.11
N LEU A 122 10.27 6.91 -0.73
CA LEU A 122 10.83 8.24 -0.50
C LEU A 122 10.54 8.76 0.93
N HIS A 123 9.33 8.56 1.43
CA HIS A 123 8.89 9.06 2.74
C HIS A 123 9.57 8.32 3.91
N GLY A 124 9.56 6.98 3.84
CA GLY A 124 9.83 6.10 4.98
C GLY A 124 11.12 5.29 4.91
N VAL A 125 11.66 5.01 3.72
CA VAL A 125 12.86 4.18 3.53
C VAL A 125 14.11 5.03 3.26
N TYR A 126 14.05 5.89 2.25
CA TYR A 126 15.19 6.69 1.78
C TYR A 126 15.31 8.07 2.40
N SER A 127 14.42 8.43 3.33
CA SER A 127 14.53 9.75 3.93
C SER A 127 15.84 9.90 4.68
N LYS A 128 16.73 10.72 4.13
CA LYS A 128 17.90 11.24 4.83
C LYS A 128 17.43 11.94 6.11
N LYS A 129 18.18 11.78 7.21
CA LYS A 129 18.07 12.70 8.34
C LYS A 129 18.36 14.09 7.78
N ALA A 130 17.37 14.98 7.82
CA ALA A 130 17.65 16.40 7.65
C ALA A 130 18.55 16.79 8.83
N TYR A 131 19.83 17.04 8.53
CA TYR A 131 20.80 17.61 9.46
C TYR A 131 20.31 18.96 9.95
#